data_AF-A0A3B4DEU8-F1
#
_entry.id   AF-A0A3B4DEU8-F1
#
_cell.length_a   1.000
_cell.length_b   1.000
_cell.length_c   1.000
_cell.angle_alpha   90.00
_cell.angle_beta   90.00
_cell.angle_gamma   90.00
#
_symmetry.space_group_name_H-M   'P 1'
#
loop_
_entity.id
_entity.type
_entity.pdbx_description
1 polymer ?
#
loop_
_entity_poly.entity_id
_entity_poly.type
_entity_poly.pdbx_seq_one_letter_code
_entity_poly.pdbx_strand_id
1 'polypeptide(L)'
;MPAGLILFYRLSTMASKFLRGKTVEKSPSPQTQREIGQLREENADLKKTLDELGRQKGAPSDSENSKLLERILALETLREKNSQQILSRDQEIASLRQQLRPDTAEVVAGLQAQLNQQRHESEMREKLFQSLKQETEEVKNKLAAVSAKCQDLESRQEQAEEHLKDALEKNLQWLAYDQQREAYVKAVLERTCILEQQLNQANEALQQKDKEASSEGRLQAMETQRCYEELLRSARAELEEERERVAQGRRLLSQLQQQCEERQREVLEMRQQLQAVHLSCKNELKEERRHIERLRAELDGVTARLEDERLRSAELRQQVLESLMDVFHPSVLRQGNNYLFTHPQIQLSAKDLEDEKRDNQHLQRQLHKILKELRKAKDRVARLECENAQREPPSSELRAYSKVEKACKEGQQSFISPTRAHSLLDESFLECPNCRAQYPTSRHRELLVHIDQCLD
;
A
#
# COMPACT_ATOMS: atom_id res chain seq x y z
N MET A 1 -85.71 -17.96 -23.22
CA MET A 1 -86.36 -16.62 -23.23
C MET A 1 -86.42 -16.17 -21.77
N PRO A 2 -86.02 -14.96 -21.32
CA PRO A 2 -85.86 -13.69 -22.04
C PRO A 2 -84.64 -12.84 -21.55
N ALA A 3 -83.61 -12.65 -22.39
CA ALA A 3 -82.59 -11.61 -22.15
C ALA A 3 -82.11 -10.97 -23.47
N GLY A 4 -82.06 -11.75 -24.55
CA GLY A 4 -81.74 -11.25 -25.90
C GLY A 4 -82.80 -10.33 -26.53
N LEU A 5 -84.08 -10.48 -26.18
CA LEU A 5 -85.16 -9.64 -26.71
C LEU A 5 -85.18 -8.22 -26.11
N ILE A 6 -84.59 -8.01 -24.93
CA ILE A 6 -84.56 -6.69 -24.26
C ILE A 6 -83.43 -5.82 -24.85
N LEU A 7 -82.30 -6.40 -25.25
CA LEU A 7 -81.23 -5.64 -25.93
C LEU A 7 -81.62 -5.24 -27.35
N PHE A 8 -82.32 -6.10 -28.10
CA PHE A 8 -82.76 -5.78 -29.45
C PHE A 8 -83.82 -4.66 -29.47
N TYR A 9 -84.73 -4.63 -28.50
CA TYR A 9 -85.67 -3.51 -28.33
C TYR A 9 -84.97 -2.22 -27.90
N ARG A 10 -83.96 -2.26 -27.01
CA ARG A 10 -83.24 -1.04 -26.58
C ARG A 10 -82.35 -0.44 -27.68
N LEU A 11 -81.71 -1.26 -28.53
CA LEU A 11 -80.94 -0.74 -29.69
C LEU A 11 -81.83 -0.24 -30.82
N SER A 12 -82.98 -0.88 -31.09
CA SER A 12 -83.95 -0.38 -32.09
C SER A 12 -84.64 0.93 -31.65
N THR A 13 -84.85 1.11 -30.33
CA THR A 13 -85.45 2.34 -29.77
C THR A 13 -84.45 3.50 -29.67
N MET A 14 -83.14 3.23 -29.57
CA MET A 14 -82.08 4.24 -29.67
C MET A 14 -81.86 4.68 -31.13
N ALA A 15 -81.93 3.76 -32.10
CA ALA A 15 -81.82 4.08 -33.53
C ALA A 15 -83.04 4.89 -34.06
N SER A 16 -84.23 4.67 -33.51
CA SER A 16 -85.45 5.41 -33.91
C SER A 16 -85.63 6.79 -33.25
N LYS A 17 -84.77 7.15 -32.27
CA LYS A 17 -84.75 8.49 -31.64
C LYS A 17 -83.66 9.41 -32.21
N PHE A 18 -82.71 8.89 -33.00
CA PHE A 18 -81.71 9.71 -33.70
C PHE A 18 -82.16 10.18 -35.09
N LEU A 19 -83.19 9.54 -35.68
CA LEU A 19 -83.74 9.88 -37.01
C LEU A 19 -84.90 10.89 -37.00
N ARG A 20 -85.05 11.65 -35.90
CA ARG A 20 -86.05 12.73 -35.79
C ARG A 20 -85.45 14.03 -35.24
N GLY A 21 -84.25 14.38 -35.70
CA GLY A 21 -83.71 15.73 -35.59
C GLY A 21 -84.06 16.52 -36.84
N LYS A 22 -85.02 17.45 -36.74
CA LYS A 22 -85.29 18.45 -37.78
C LYS A 22 -84.02 19.27 -38.01
N THR A 23 -83.28 19.00 -39.08
CA THR A 23 -82.23 19.89 -39.56
C THR A 23 -82.87 21.08 -40.24
N VAL A 24 -82.76 22.23 -39.58
CA VAL A 24 -83.09 23.55 -40.10
C VAL A 24 -82.32 23.75 -41.41
N GLU A 25 -83.04 23.82 -42.53
CA GLU A 25 -82.50 24.25 -43.82
C GLU A 25 -82.01 25.70 -43.69
N LYS A 26 -80.70 25.87 -43.50
CA LYS A 26 -80.01 27.09 -43.90
C LYS A 26 -79.54 26.89 -45.33
N SER A 27 -79.99 27.77 -46.22
CA SER A 27 -79.50 27.81 -47.60
C SER A 27 -77.97 27.94 -47.61
N PRO A 28 -77.26 27.11 -48.39
CA PRO A 28 -75.80 27.19 -48.48
C PRO A 28 -75.39 28.53 -49.11
N SER A 29 -74.29 29.11 -48.63
CA SER A 29 -73.77 30.36 -49.17
C SER A 29 -73.24 30.12 -50.61
N PRO A 30 -73.13 31.16 -51.45
CA PRO A 30 -72.65 31.02 -52.84
C PRO A 30 -71.24 30.39 -52.96
N GLN A 31 -70.48 30.42 -51.86
CA GLN A 31 -69.13 29.89 -51.76
C GLN A 31 -69.13 28.36 -51.54
N THR A 32 -70.08 27.85 -50.73
CA THR A 32 -70.25 26.40 -50.51
C THR A 32 -70.76 25.69 -51.76
N GLN A 33 -71.54 26.35 -52.61
CA GLN A 33 -71.99 25.79 -53.89
C GLN A 33 -70.87 25.63 -54.93
N ARG A 34 -69.82 26.48 -54.91
CA ARG A 34 -68.65 26.33 -55.79
C ARG A 34 -67.74 25.19 -55.36
N GLU A 35 -67.49 25.06 -54.05
CA GLU A 35 -66.67 23.95 -53.50
C GLU A 35 -67.34 22.59 -53.72
N ILE A 36 -68.67 22.50 -53.57
CA ILE A 36 -69.42 21.27 -53.91
C ILE A 36 -69.36 20.98 -55.42
N GLY A 37 -69.29 22.00 -56.27
CA GLY A 37 -69.05 21.84 -57.71
C GLY A 37 -67.67 21.25 -58.01
N GLN A 38 -66.62 21.79 -57.40
CA GLN A 38 -65.23 21.32 -57.58
C GLN A 38 -65.03 19.88 -57.07
N LEU A 39 -65.54 19.55 -55.88
CA LEU A 39 -65.44 18.20 -55.32
C LEU A 39 -66.21 17.15 -56.13
N ARG A 40 -67.26 17.55 -56.86
CA ARG A 40 -67.98 16.66 -57.79
C ARG A 40 -67.18 16.37 -59.06
N GLU A 41 -66.42 17.34 -59.54
CA GLU A 41 -65.55 17.21 -60.70
C GLU A 41 -64.32 16.34 -60.37
N GLU A 42 -63.66 16.58 -59.24
CA GLU A 42 -62.55 15.76 -58.74
C GLU A 42 -62.96 14.30 -58.47
N ASN A 43 -64.16 14.08 -57.91
CA ASN A 43 -64.69 12.72 -57.73
C ASN A 43 -65.01 12.01 -59.06
N ALA A 44 -65.37 12.76 -60.11
CA ALA A 44 -65.59 12.19 -61.43
C ALA A 44 -64.25 11.77 -62.07
N ASP A 45 -63.20 12.57 -61.88
CA ASP A 45 -61.86 12.27 -62.40
C ASP A 45 -61.17 11.12 -61.64
N LEU A 46 -61.32 11.05 -60.31
CA LEU A 46 -60.82 9.91 -59.51
C LEU A 46 -61.53 8.60 -59.86
N LYS A 47 -62.83 8.65 -60.16
CA LYS A 47 -63.56 7.46 -60.64
C LYS A 47 -63.05 7.00 -62.01
N LYS A 48 -62.77 7.92 -62.93
CA LYS A 48 -62.16 7.56 -64.23
C LYS A 48 -60.79 6.91 -64.08
N THR A 49 -59.92 7.45 -63.21
CA THR A 49 -58.59 6.87 -62.99
C THR A 49 -58.66 5.50 -62.30
N LEU A 50 -59.62 5.29 -61.39
CA LEU A 50 -59.85 3.98 -60.79
C LEU A 50 -60.40 2.97 -61.80
N ASP A 51 -61.31 3.39 -62.68
CA ASP A 51 -61.84 2.58 -63.77
C ASP A 51 -60.77 2.24 -64.82
N GLU A 52 -59.82 3.13 -65.08
CA GLU A 52 -58.66 2.90 -65.96
C GLU A 52 -57.65 1.90 -65.33
N LEU A 53 -57.34 2.01 -64.03
CA LEU A 53 -56.50 1.05 -63.31
C LEU A 53 -57.17 -0.32 -63.18
N GLY A 54 -58.49 -0.35 -63.03
CA GLY A 54 -59.30 -1.58 -63.02
C GLY A 54 -59.33 -2.29 -64.38
N ARG A 55 -59.29 -1.54 -65.50
CA ARG A 55 -59.17 -2.11 -66.85
C ARG A 55 -57.74 -2.53 -67.22
N GLN A 56 -56.71 -1.91 -66.62
CA GLN A 56 -55.30 -2.26 -66.87
C GLN A 56 -54.80 -3.47 -66.07
N LYS A 57 -55.45 -3.83 -64.95
CA LYS A 57 -55.26 -5.13 -64.28
C LYS A 57 -56.25 -6.16 -64.80
N GLY A 58 -56.00 -6.68 -65.99
CA GLY A 58 -56.63 -7.94 -66.41
C GLY A 58 -56.30 -9.05 -65.42
N ALA A 59 -57.26 -9.92 -65.11
CA ALA A 59 -57.06 -11.07 -64.24
C ALA A 59 -55.82 -11.88 -64.71
N PRO A 60 -54.92 -12.31 -63.80
CA PRO A 60 -53.84 -13.21 -64.16
C PRO A 60 -54.44 -14.47 -64.80
N SER A 61 -53.86 -14.91 -65.91
CA SER A 61 -54.38 -16.04 -66.66
C SER A 61 -54.33 -17.29 -65.78
N ASP A 62 -55.36 -18.15 -65.78
CA ASP A 62 -55.40 -19.38 -64.95
C ASP A 62 -54.14 -20.25 -65.08
N SER A 63 -53.46 -20.19 -66.23
CA SER A 63 -52.17 -20.86 -66.49
C SER A 63 -51.02 -20.37 -65.60
N GLU A 64 -50.94 -19.07 -65.31
CA GLU A 64 -49.87 -18.49 -64.47
C GLU A 64 -50.14 -18.78 -62.99
N ASN A 65 -51.41 -18.70 -62.57
CA ASN A 65 -51.83 -19.08 -61.23
C ASN A 65 -51.58 -20.58 -60.98
N SER A 66 -51.87 -21.46 -61.96
CA SER A 66 -51.61 -22.90 -61.85
C SER A 66 -50.12 -23.21 -61.67
N LYS A 67 -49.23 -22.57 -62.44
CA LYS A 67 -47.77 -22.77 -62.34
C LYS A 67 -47.20 -22.28 -61.01
N LEU A 68 -47.71 -21.17 -60.49
CA LEU A 68 -47.30 -20.66 -59.17
C LEU A 68 -47.75 -21.61 -58.05
N LEU A 69 -48.98 -22.13 -58.12
CA LEU A 69 -49.47 -23.12 -57.16
C LEU A 69 -48.65 -24.42 -57.21
N GLU A 70 -48.33 -24.94 -58.39
CA GLU A 70 -47.44 -26.10 -58.53
C GLU A 70 -46.04 -25.85 -57.95
N ARG A 71 -45.48 -24.65 -58.16
CA ARG A 71 -44.18 -24.27 -57.60
C ARG A 71 -44.24 -24.15 -56.07
N ILE A 72 -45.31 -23.57 -55.52
CA ILE A 72 -45.53 -23.49 -54.08
C ILE A 72 -45.62 -24.90 -53.48
N LEU A 73 -46.44 -25.78 -54.06
CA LEU A 73 -46.59 -27.17 -53.62
C LEU A 73 -45.27 -27.95 -53.68
N ALA A 74 -44.47 -27.76 -54.73
CA ALA A 74 -43.16 -28.39 -54.84
C ALA A 74 -42.16 -27.89 -53.77
N LEU A 75 -42.17 -26.59 -53.48
CA LEU A 75 -41.33 -26.00 -52.44
C LEU A 75 -41.79 -26.39 -51.02
N GLU A 76 -43.10 -26.47 -50.78
CA GLU A 76 -43.66 -26.97 -49.52
C GLU A 76 -43.31 -28.44 -49.30
N THR A 77 -43.40 -29.27 -50.34
CA THR A 77 -42.99 -30.67 -50.29
C THR A 77 -41.49 -30.81 -49.98
N LEU A 78 -40.65 -29.98 -50.59
CA LEU A 78 -39.20 -29.99 -50.34
C LEU A 78 -38.88 -29.50 -48.92
N ARG A 79 -39.55 -28.44 -48.46
CA ARG A 79 -39.42 -27.92 -47.10
C ARG A 79 -39.81 -28.99 -46.09
N GLU A 80 -40.92 -29.67 -46.29
CA GLU A 80 -41.39 -30.75 -45.41
C GLU A 80 -40.40 -31.91 -45.39
N LYS A 81 -39.88 -32.33 -46.56
CA LYS A 81 -38.82 -33.35 -46.64
C LYS A 81 -37.56 -32.93 -45.89
N ASN A 82 -37.12 -31.68 -46.03
CA ASN A 82 -35.95 -31.16 -45.30
C ASN A 82 -36.22 -31.09 -43.79
N SER A 83 -37.42 -30.67 -43.38
CA SER A 83 -37.83 -30.66 -41.97
C SER A 83 -37.83 -32.06 -41.37
N GLN A 84 -38.36 -33.05 -42.09
CA GLN A 84 -38.33 -34.46 -41.66
C GLN A 84 -36.90 -35.00 -41.57
N GLN A 85 -36.02 -34.65 -42.52
CA GLN A 85 -34.61 -35.04 -42.46
C GLN A 85 -33.88 -34.43 -41.26
N ILE A 86 -34.09 -33.13 -40.99
CA ILE A 86 -33.51 -32.46 -39.81
C ILE A 86 -33.99 -33.15 -38.53
N LEU A 87 -35.29 -33.41 -38.40
CA LEU A 87 -35.84 -34.13 -37.25
C LEU A 87 -35.22 -35.52 -37.08
N SER A 88 -35.03 -36.27 -38.18
CA SER A 88 -34.38 -37.59 -38.13
C SER A 88 -32.92 -37.49 -37.67
N ARG A 89 -32.19 -36.47 -38.15
CA ARG A 89 -30.80 -36.21 -37.76
C ARG A 89 -30.68 -35.73 -36.32
N ASP A 90 -31.63 -34.92 -35.85
CA ASP A 90 -31.69 -34.48 -34.46
C ASP A 90 -31.98 -35.65 -33.51
N GLN A 91 -32.85 -36.59 -33.90
CA GLN A 91 -33.10 -37.82 -33.16
C GLN A 91 -31.84 -38.72 -33.10
N GLU A 92 -31.12 -38.84 -34.21
CA GLU A 92 -29.86 -39.59 -34.28
C GLU A 92 -28.79 -38.96 -33.36
N ILE A 93 -28.63 -37.63 -33.40
CA ILE A 93 -27.73 -36.89 -32.51
C ILE A 93 -28.14 -37.06 -31.04
N ALA A 94 -29.44 -37.03 -30.73
CA ALA A 94 -29.93 -37.25 -29.38
C ALA A 94 -29.62 -38.66 -28.86
N SER A 95 -29.82 -39.69 -29.71
CA SER A 95 -29.48 -41.08 -29.39
C SER A 95 -27.98 -41.26 -29.14
N LEU A 96 -27.13 -40.72 -30.01
CA LEU A 96 -25.67 -40.79 -29.85
C LEU A 96 -25.21 -40.08 -28.56
N ARG A 97 -25.80 -38.93 -28.23
CA ARG A 97 -25.53 -38.22 -26.96
C ARG A 97 -25.97 -39.03 -25.74
N GLN A 98 -27.10 -39.72 -25.82
CA GLN A 98 -27.59 -40.56 -24.72
C GLN A 98 -26.72 -41.79 -24.52
N GLN A 99 -26.15 -42.37 -25.58
CA GLN A 99 -25.21 -43.50 -25.49
C GLN A 99 -23.85 -43.08 -24.91
N LEU A 100 -23.33 -41.91 -25.28
CA LEU A 100 -22.04 -41.44 -24.75
C LEU A 100 -22.11 -40.97 -23.29
N ARG A 101 -23.26 -40.45 -22.83
CA ARG A 101 -23.41 -39.87 -21.49
C ARG A 101 -23.16 -40.85 -20.31
N PRO A 102 -23.72 -42.06 -20.26
CA PRO A 102 -23.51 -42.99 -19.13
C PRO A 102 -22.06 -43.49 -19.08
N ASP A 103 -21.50 -43.93 -20.21
CA ASP A 103 -20.14 -44.47 -20.27
C ASP A 103 -19.10 -43.41 -19.87
N THR A 104 -19.27 -42.16 -20.34
CA THR A 104 -18.38 -41.07 -19.94
C THR A 104 -18.59 -40.64 -18.49
N ALA A 105 -19.82 -40.65 -17.98
CA ALA A 105 -20.11 -40.28 -16.59
C ALA A 105 -19.56 -41.30 -15.58
N GLU A 106 -19.70 -42.60 -15.86
CA GLU A 106 -19.18 -43.67 -15.00
C GLU A 106 -17.65 -43.69 -14.97
N VAL A 107 -17.00 -43.53 -16.13
CA VAL A 107 -15.54 -43.40 -16.21
C VAL A 107 -15.04 -42.16 -15.47
N VAL A 108 -15.72 -41.01 -15.63
CA VAL A 108 -15.37 -39.78 -14.90
C VAL A 108 -15.56 -39.96 -13.39
N ALA A 109 -16.66 -40.58 -12.95
CA ALA A 109 -16.91 -40.86 -11.54
C ALA A 109 -15.87 -41.83 -10.95
N GLY A 110 -15.48 -42.87 -11.70
CA GLY A 110 -14.43 -43.81 -11.31
C GLY A 110 -13.05 -43.16 -11.18
N LEU A 111 -12.66 -42.34 -12.16
CA LEU A 111 -11.42 -41.55 -12.10
C LEU A 111 -11.45 -40.55 -10.93
N GLN A 112 -12.59 -39.93 -10.66
CA GLN A 112 -12.71 -39.01 -9.53
C GLN A 112 -12.65 -39.72 -8.18
N ALA A 113 -13.24 -40.91 -8.05
CA ALA A 113 -13.10 -41.76 -6.88
C ALA A 113 -11.64 -42.21 -6.67
N GLN A 114 -10.96 -42.59 -7.75
CA GLN A 114 -9.55 -42.99 -7.72
C GLN A 114 -8.63 -41.82 -7.31
N LEU A 115 -8.89 -40.60 -7.82
CA LEU A 115 -8.16 -39.40 -7.40
C LEU A 115 -8.39 -39.08 -5.93
N ASN A 116 -9.64 -39.19 -5.45
CA ASN A 116 -9.97 -38.97 -4.04
C ASN A 116 -9.32 -40.03 -3.14
N GLN A 117 -9.29 -41.30 -3.57
CA GLN A 117 -8.59 -42.36 -2.86
C GLN A 117 -7.09 -42.08 -2.79
N GLN A 118 -6.45 -41.74 -3.91
CA GLN A 118 -5.02 -41.39 -3.95
C GLN A 118 -4.70 -40.18 -3.09
N ARG A 119 -5.60 -39.20 -3.04
CA ARG A 119 -5.47 -38.04 -2.15
C ARG A 119 -5.57 -38.43 -0.67
N HIS A 120 -6.49 -39.32 -0.32
CA HIS A 120 -6.58 -39.80 1.06
C HIS A 120 -5.37 -40.65 1.46
N GLU A 121 -4.88 -41.51 0.56
CA GLU A 121 -3.67 -42.29 0.76
C GLU A 121 -2.44 -41.40 0.94
N SER A 122 -2.30 -40.32 0.16
CA SER A 122 -1.20 -39.36 0.31
C SER A 122 -1.30 -38.58 1.63
N GLU A 123 -2.49 -38.15 2.02
CA GLU A 123 -2.74 -37.51 3.32
C GLU A 123 -2.40 -38.45 4.50
N MET A 124 -2.73 -39.73 4.39
CA MET A 124 -2.38 -40.74 5.41
C MET A 124 -0.87 -40.99 5.48
N ARG A 125 -0.18 -41.08 4.34
CA ARG A 125 1.28 -41.20 4.28
C ARG A 125 1.97 -39.98 4.87
N GLU A 126 1.46 -38.78 4.59
CA GLU A 126 1.99 -37.53 5.14
C GLU A 126 1.87 -37.50 6.67
N LYS A 127 0.72 -37.90 7.23
CA LYS A 127 0.54 -38.00 8.69
C LYS A 127 1.51 -39.00 9.32
N LEU A 128 1.69 -40.17 8.71
CA LEU A 128 2.66 -41.17 9.19
C LEU A 128 4.10 -40.63 9.13
N PHE A 129 4.46 -39.95 8.05
CA PHE A 129 5.77 -39.32 7.92
C PHE A 129 6.00 -38.26 9.00
N GLN A 130 5.00 -37.44 9.31
CA GLN A 130 5.08 -36.46 10.38
C GLN A 130 5.26 -37.11 11.77
N SER A 131 4.52 -38.20 12.05
CA SER A 131 4.68 -38.97 13.29
C SER A 131 6.08 -39.56 13.41
N LEU A 132 6.57 -40.24 12.37
CA LEU A 132 7.91 -40.84 12.35
C LEU A 132 9.00 -39.78 12.49
N LYS A 133 8.82 -38.62 11.88
CA LYS A 133 9.74 -37.48 12.03
C LYS A 133 9.81 -37.00 13.48
N GLN A 134 8.66 -36.88 14.15
CA GLN A 134 8.60 -36.50 15.56
C GLN A 134 9.29 -37.55 16.44
N GLU A 135 8.97 -38.84 16.27
CA GLU A 135 9.60 -39.94 16.99
C GLU A 135 11.12 -39.97 16.77
N THR A 136 11.59 -39.71 15.55
CA THR A 136 13.02 -39.64 15.23
C THR A 136 13.71 -38.51 15.97
N GLU A 137 13.12 -37.32 16.02
CA GLU A 137 13.68 -36.20 16.79
C GLU A 137 13.63 -36.46 18.30
N GLU A 138 12.58 -37.11 18.81
CA GLU A 138 12.52 -37.53 20.21
C GLU A 138 13.64 -38.52 20.57
N VAL A 139 13.86 -39.54 19.72
CA VAL A 139 14.94 -40.52 19.92
C VAL A 139 16.31 -39.85 19.85
N LYS A 140 16.51 -38.93 18.90
CA LYS A 140 17.73 -38.13 18.79
C LYS A 140 17.99 -37.29 20.04
N ASN A 141 16.95 -36.65 20.58
CA ASN A 141 17.05 -35.88 21.83
C ASN A 141 17.37 -36.79 23.02
N LYS A 142 16.72 -37.95 23.14
CA LYS A 142 17.02 -38.96 24.17
C LYS A 142 18.46 -39.45 24.05
N LEU A 143 18.93 -39.74 22.84
CA LEU A 143 20.30 -40.17 22.58
C LEU A 143 21.30 -39.08 22.98
N ALA A 144 21.06 -37.83 22.59
CA ALA A 144 21.92 -36.71 22.99
C ALA A 144 21.99 -36.55 24.52
N ALA A 145 20.87 -36.70 25.22
CA ALA A 145 20.82 -36.66 26.67
C ALA A 145 21.58 -37.83 27.31
N VAL A 146 21.48 -39.04 26.75
CA VAL A 146 22.25 -40.21 27.23
C VAL A 146 23.73 -40.00 26.97
N SER A 147 24.14 -39.55 25.78
CA SER A 147 25.54 -39.27 25.45
C SER A 147 26.14 -38.22 26.39
N ALA A 148 25.40 -37.14 26.70
CA ALA A 148 25.84 -36.14 27.66
C ALA A 148 26.02 -36.71 29.07
N LYS A 149 25.11 -37.59 29.51
CA LYS A 149 25.24 -38.30 30.79
C LYS A 149 26.43 -39.25 30.81
N CYS A 150 26.69 -39.97 29.72
CA CYS A 150 27.88 -40.82 29.61
C CYS A 150 29.17 -40.01 29.73
N GLN A 151 29.26 -38.87 29.04
CA GLN A 151 30.40 -37.96 29.14
C GLN A 151 30.60 -37.42 30.57
N ASP A 152 29.50 -37.03 31.25
CA ASP A 152 29.57 -36.62 32.67
C ASP A 152 30.10 -37.75 33.55
N LEU A 153 29.57 -38.97 33.39
CA LEU A 153 30.02 -40.14 34.15
C LEU A 153 31.49 -40.49 33.88
N GLU A 154 31.93 -40.45 32.62
CA GLU A 154 33.32 -40.66 32.23
C GLU A 154 34.22 -39.61 32.90
N SER A 155 33.87 -38.33 32.83
CA SER A 155 34.65 -37.26 33.48
C SER A 155 34.72 -37.42 35.00
N ARG A 156 33.62 -37.86 35.64
CA ARG A 156 33.57 -38.12 37.08
C ARG A 156 34.39 -39.34 37.45
N GLN A 157 34.43 -40.36 36.59
CA GLN A 157 35.29 -41.51 36.78
C GLN A 157 36.77 -41.11 36.68
N GLU A 158 37.15 -40.33 35.66
CA GLU A 158 38.52 -39.83 35.50
C GLU A 158 38.97 -39.01 36.72
N GLN A 159 38.12 -38.10 37.21
CA GLN A 159 38.39 -37.33 38.43
C GLN A 159 38.56 -38.24 39.66
N ALA A 160 37.70 -39.25 39.82
CA ALA A 160 37.82 -40.20 40.93
C ALA A 160 39.11 -41.02 40.85
N GLU A 161 39.52 -41.45 39.65
CA GLU A 161 40.78 -42.16 39.42
C GLU A 161 42.00 -41.28 39.73
N GLU A 162 41.96 -39.99 39.35
CA GLU A 162 43.01 -39.02 39.69
C GLU A 162 43.11 -38.81 41.20
N HIS A 163 41.98 -38.60 41.88
CA HIS A 163 41.96 -38.46 43.34
C HIS A 163 42.47 -39.72 44.05
N LEU A 164 42.16 -40.91 43.55
CA LEU A 164 42.70 -42.16 44.09
C LEU A 164 44.22 -42.26 43.89
N LYS A 165 44.74 -41.85 42.73
CA LYS A 165 46.19 -41.82 42.48
C LYS A 165 46.92 -40.87 43.42
N ASP A 166 46.40 -39.65 43.61
CA ASP A 166 46.96 -38.67 44.56
C ASP A 166 46.91 -39.18 46.00
N ALA A 167 45.79 -39.79 46.41
CA ALA A 167 45.67 -40.39 47.74
C ALA A 167 46.68 -41.55 47.95
N LEU A 168 46.88 -42.39 46.94
CA LEU A 168 47.87 -43.47 46.99
C LEU A 168 49.30 -42.92 47.05
N GLU A 169 49.62 -41.90 46.27
CA GLU A 169 50.93 -41.25 46.31
C GLU A 169 51.22 -40.65 47.68
N LYS A 170 50.27 -39.91 48.26
CA LYS A 170 50.39 -39.37 49.62
C LYS A 170 50.55 -40.45 50.66
N ASN A 171 49.81 -41.56 50.56
CA ASN A 171 49.97 -42.70 51.47
C ASN A 171 51.37 -43.32 51.37
N LEU A 172 51.93 -43.43 50.16
CA LEU A 172 53.31 -43.90 49.95
C LEU A 172 54.33 -42.95 50.57
N GLN A 173 54.13 -41.64 50.42
CA GLN A 173 54.99 -40.63 51.05
C GLN A 173 54.93 -40.70 52.58
N TRP A 174 53.74 -40.84 53.17
CA TRP A 174 53.57 -41.03 54.61
C TRP A 174 54.23 -42.30 55.12
N LEU A 175 54.11 -43.40 54.38
CA LEU A 175 54.77 -44.65 54.73
C LEU A 175 56.30 -44.51 54.72
N ALA A 176 56.87 -43.86 53.69
CA ALA A 176 58.30 -43.62 53.62
C ALA A 176 58.78 -42.72 54.77
N TYR A 177 58.02 -41.67 55.10
CA TYR A 177 58.30 -40.81 56.25
C TYR A 177 58.25 -41.58 57.58
N ASP A 178 57.25 -42.44 57.78
CA ASP A 178 57.12 -43.24 58.99
C ASP A 178 58.29 -44.23 59.15
N GLN A 179 58.67 -44.90 58.06
CA GLN A 179 59.85 -45.76 58.01
C GLN A 179 61.15 -45.00 58.34
N GLN A 180 61.32 -43.79 57.80
CA GLN A 180 62.46 -42.95 58.11
C GLN A 180 62.46 -42.52 59.59
N ARG A 181 61.29 -42.16 60.13
CA ARG A 181 61.14 -41.80 61.55
C ARG A 181 61.48 -42.99 62.44
N GLU A 182 61.00 -44.18 62.12
CA GLU A 182 61.32 -45.41 62.86
C GLU A 182 62.82 -45.72 62.82
N ALA A 183 63.45 -45.62 61.65
CA ALA A 183 64.89 -45.85 61.52
C ALA A 183 65.70 -44.83 62.34
N TYR A 184 65.30 -43.57 62.32
CA TYR A 184 65.92 -42.52 63.13
C TYR A 184 65.78 -42.81 64.64
N VAL A 185 64.58 -43.17 65.11
CA VAL A 185 64.35 -43.51 66.52
C VAL A 185 65.20 -44.73 66.93
N LYS A 186 65.28 -45.76 66.09
CA LYS A 186 66.15 -46.92 66.32
C LYS A 186 67.62 -46.52 66.46
N ALA A 187 68.13 -45.67 65.57
CA ALA A 187 69.51 -45.19 65.64
C ALA A 187 69.78 -44.33 66.90
N VAL A 188 68.82 -43.48 67.29
CA VAL A 188 68.91 -42.71 68.54
C VAL A 188 68.94 -43.64 69.74
N LEU A 189 68.07 -44.65 69.81
CA LEU A 189 68.04 -45.62 70.91
C LEU A 189 69.35 -46.40 71.01
N GLU A 190 69.92 -46.84 69.87
CA GLU A 190 71.22 -47.51 69.83
C GLU A 190 72.33 -46.60 70.34
N ARG A 191 72.35 -45.33 69.91
CA ARG A 191 73.34 -44.35 70.40
C ARG A 191 73.17 -44.09 71.89
N THR A 192 71.95 -43.94 72.38
CA THR A 192 71.66 -43.77 73.81
C THR A 192 72.15 -44.96 74.61
N CYS A 193 71.92 -46.19 74.15
CA CYS A 193 72.41 -47.40 74.80
C CYS A 193 73.95 -47.42 74.89
N ILE A 194 74.64 -47.05 73.81
CA ILE A 194 76.12 -46.97 73.79
C ILE A 194 76.59 -45.90 74.80
N LEU A 195 75.96 -44.74 74.81
CA LEU A 195 76.32 -43.64 75.72
C LEU A 195 76.04 -44.01 77.19
N GLU A 196 74.93 -44.67 77.49
CA GLU A 196 74.61 -45.17 78.83
C GLU A 196 75.65 -46.18 79.30
N GLN A 197 76.08 -47.09 78.42
CA GLN A 197 77.13 -48.06 78.75
C GLN A 197 78.48 -47.37 79.01
N GLN A 198 78.86 -46.39 78.19
CA GLN A 198 80.06 -45.58 78.40
C GLN A 198 80.00 -44.77 79.70
N LEU A 199 78.84 -44.17 80.01
CA LEU A 199 78.62 -43.40 81.24
C LEU A 199 78.74 -44.30 82.48
N ASN A 200 78.15 -45.50 82.44
CA ASN A 200 78.24 -46.46 83.55
C ASN A 200 79.69 -46.90 83.78
N GLN A 201 80.43 -47.23 82.72
CA GLN A 201 81.86 -47.56 82.82
C GLN A 201 82.69 -46.39 83.36
N ALA A 202 82.43 -45.16 82.90
CA ALA A 202 83.11 -43.97 83.40
C ALA A 202 82.78 -43.69 84.87
N ASN A 203 81.54 -43.89 85.30
CA ASN A 203 81.11 -43.76 86.69
C ASN A 203 81.75 -44.82 87.59
N GLU A 204 81.86 -46.07 87.13
CA GLU A 204 82.58 -47.12 87.87
C GLU A 204 84.06 -46.78 88.02
N ALA A 205 84.70 -46.29 86.96
CA ALA A 205 86.09 -45.82 87.00
C ALA A 205 86.30 -44.60 87.90
N LEU A 206 85.33 -43.65 87.91
CA LEU A 206 85.32 -42.50 88.80
C LEU A 206 85.11 -42.91 90.25
N GLN A 207 84.19 -43.82 90.56
CA GLN A 207 84.00 -44.33 91.93
C GLN A 207 85.23 -45.09 92.45
N GLN A 208 86.00 -45.71 91.55
CA GLN A 208 87.31 -46.28 91.91
C GLN A 208 88.36 -45.18 92.16
N LYS A 209 88.37 -44.10 91.38
CA LYS A 209 89.28 -42.94 91.56
C LYS A 209 88.90 -41.98 92.68
N ASP A 210 87.62 -41.81 93.02
CA ASP A 210 87.13 -40.96 94.12
C ASP A 210 87.38 -41.62 95.48
N LYS A 211 87.65 -42.93 95.49
CA LYS A 211 88.30 -43.58 96.63
C LYS A 211 89.79 -43.20 96.77
N GLU A 212 90.37 -42.51 95.79
CA GLU A 212 91.81 -42.23 95.68
C GLU A 212 92.22 -40.75 95.44
N ALA A 213 91.34 -39.78 95.09
CA ALA A 213 91.83 -38.45 94.65
C ALA A 213 91.07 -37.16 95.07
N SER A 214 91.84 -36.07 95.02
CA SER A 214 91.77 -34.74 95.68
C SER A 214 90.71 -33.73 95.16
N SER A 215 90.51 -32.65 95.92
CA SER A 215 89.50 -31.57 95.79
C SER A 215 89.46 -30.76 94.48
N GLU A 216 90.41 -30.94 93.56
CA GLU A 216 90.60 -30.13 92.35
C GLU A 216 89.65 -30.52 91.20
N GLY A 217 89.28 -31.80 91.09
CA GLY A 217 88.32 -32.29 90.09
C GLY A 217 86.89 -31.77 90.31
N ARG A 218 86.53 -31.40 91.55
CA ARG A 218 85.21 -30.82 91.86
C ARG A 218 85.02 -29.41 91.28
N LEU A 219 86.09 -28.63 91.14
CA LEU A 219 86.03 -27.28 90.57
C LEU A 219 85.85 -27.31 89.05
N GLN A 220 86.58 -28.18 88.33
CA GLN A 220 86.42 -28.36 86.89
C GLN A 220 85.03 -28.90 86.49
N ALA A 221 84.45 -29.79 87.30
CA ALA A 221 83.09 -30.26 87.08
C ALA A 221 82.06 -29.12 87.17
N MET A 222 82.25 -28.21 88.14
CA MET A 222 81.37 -27.06 88.35
C MET A 222 81.48 -26.01 87.22
N GLU A 223 82.68 -25.77 86.71
CA GLU A 223 82.88 -24.89 85.53
C GLU A 223 82.27 -25.48 84.25
N THR A 224 82.44 -26.79 84.05
CA THR A 224 81.84 -27.51 82.91
C THR A 224 80.32 -27.44 82.95
N GLN A 225 79.73 -27.61 84.14
CA GLN A 225 78.28 -27.47 84.34
C GLN A 225 77.79 -26.06 83.98
N ARG A 226 78.55 -25.01 84.37
CA ARG A 226 78.19 -23.62 84.05
C ARG A 226 78.16 -23.35 82.54
N CYS A 227 79.13 -23.89 81.80
CA CYS A 227 79.16 -23.79 80.33
C CYS A 227 77.93 -24.44 79.68
N TYR A 228 77.50 -25.61 80.15
CA TYR A 228 76.30 -26.26 79.64
C TYR A 228 75.03 -25.48 79.98
N GLU A 229 74.94 -24.91 81.18
CA GLU A 229 73.81 -24.07 81.57
C GLU A 229 73.72 -22.79 80.74
N GLU A 230 74.85 -22.17 80.40
CA GLU A 230 74.92 -21.02 79.49
C GLU A 230 74.45 -21.38 78.07
N LEU A 231 74.91 -22.50 77.51
CA LEU A 231 74.48 -22.97 76.18
C LEU A 231 72.98 -23.28 76.13
N LEU A 232 72.45 -23.96 77.16
CA LEU A 232 71.01 -24.26 77.28
C LEU A 232 70.17 -22.97 77.35
N ARG A 233 70.69 -21.94 78.03
CA ARG A 233 70.01 -20.64 78.12
C ARG A 233 69.97 -19.95 76.75
N SER A 234 71.06 -19.98 75.98
CA SER A 234 71.10 -19.44 74.61
C SER A 234 70.11 -20.16 73.70
N ALA A 235 70.14 -21.49 73.69
CA ALA A 235 69.25 -22.30 72.86
C ALA A 235 67.76 -22.08 73.17
N ARG A 236 67.42 -21.83 74.45
CA ARG A 236 66.05 -21.47 74.85
C ARG A 236 65.63 -20.10 74.32
N ALA A 237 66.52 -19.09 74.39
CA ALA A 237 66.24 -17.76 73.87
C ALA A 237 66.03 -17.77 72.35
N GLU A 238 66.89 -18.48 71.61
CA GLU A 238 66.77 -18.64 70.16
C GLU A 238 65.45 -19.34 69.77
N LEU A 239 65.05 -20.37 70.53
CA LEU A 239 63.77 -21.05 70.30
C LEU A 239 62.56 -20.14 70.55
N GLU A 240 62.63 -19.27 71.57
CA GLU A 240 61.56 -18.28 71.81
C GLU A 240 61.47 -17.26 70.68
N GLU A 241 62.61 -16.78 70.17
CA GLU A 241 62.64 -15.87 69.03
C GLU A 241 62.04 -16.50 67.75
N GLU A 242 62.40 -17.75 67.46
CA GLU A 242 61.81 -18.51 66.35
C GLU A 242 60.29 -18.68 66.52
N ARG A 243 59.84 -18.97 67.74
CA ARG A 243 58.39 -19.07 68.05
C ARG A 243 57.68 -17.74 67.79
N GLU A 244 58.28 -16.63 68.16
CA GLU A 244 57.73 -15.30 67.88
C GLU A 244 57.68 -15.01 66.38
N ARG A 245 58.73 -15.34 65.63
CA ARG A 245 58.76 -15.20 64.16
C ARG A 245 57.68 -16.05 63.49
N VAL A 246 57.51 -17.30 63.91
CA VAL A 246 56.43 -18.18 63.43
C VAL A 246 55.06 -17.60 63.78
N ALA A 247 54.88 -17.06 65.00
CA ALA A 247 53.62 -16.44 65.41
C ALA A 247 53.30 -15.19 64.57
N GLN A 248 54.30 -14.36 64.26
CA GLN A 248 54.16 -13.22 63.36
C GLN A 248 53.77 -13.67 61.94
N GLY A 249 54.45 -14.68 61.40
CA GLY A 249 54.12 -15.26 60.10
C GLY A 249 52.69 -15.80 60.03
N ARG A 250 52.24 -16.52 61.07
CA ARG A 250 50.85 -17.01 61.17
C ARG A 250 49.82 -15.87 61.16
N ARG A 251 50.11 -14.76 61.86
CA ARG A 251 49.22 -13.57 61.86
C ARG A 251 49.12 -12.96 60.46
N LEU A 252 50.24 -12.78 59.76
CA LEU A 252 50.25 -12.24 58.40
C LEU A 252 49.52 -13.15 57.41
N LEU A 253 49.73 -14.47 57.49
CA LEU A 253 48.99 -15.44 56.66
C LEU A 253 47.49 -15.36 56.91
N SER A 254 47.07 -15.26 58.17
CA SER A 254 45.64 -15.14 58.51
C SER A 254 45.03 -13.84 57.96
N GLN A 255 45.76 -12.72 58.02
CA GLN A 255 45.30 -11.45 57.44
C GLN A 255 45.16 -11.53 55.92
N LEU A 256 46.14 -12.13 55.23
CA LEU A 256 46.07 -12.33 53.78
C LEU A 256 44.91 -13.25 53.37
N GLN A 257 44.65 -14.31 54.14
CA GLN A 257 43.51 -15.19 53.92
C GLN A 257 42.18 -14.42 54.02
N GLN A 258 42.00 -13.63 55.07
CA GLN A 258 40.80 -12.80 55.25
C GLN A 258 40.62 -11.81 54.08
N GLN A 259 41.70 -11.15 53.64
CA GLN A 259 41.65 -10.26 52.49
C GLN A 259 41.27 -11.01 51.21
N CYS A 260 41.80 -12.21 50.96
CA CYS A 260 41.40 -13.02 49.81
C CYS A 260 39.92 -13.39 49.87
N GLU A 261 39.40 -13.78 51.03
CA GLU A 261 37.98 -14.09 51.22
C GLU A 261 37.07 -12.86 51.01
N GLU A 262 37.49 -11.68 51.46
CA GLU A 262 36.80 -10.41 51.20
C GLU A 262 36.76 -10.10 49.71
N ARG A 263 37.90 -10.19 49.01
CA ARG A 263 37.94 -9.98 47.55
C ARG A 263 37.07 -10.97 46.79
N GLN A 264 37.02 -12.23 47.24
CA GLN A 264 36.13 -13.22 46.64
C GLN A 264 34.66 -12.85 46.83
N ARG A 265 34.27 -12.38 48.01
CA ARG A 265 32.91 -11.88 48.27
C ARG A 265 32.56 -10.68 47.39
N GLU A 266 33.45 -9.68 47.31
CA GLU A 266 33.27 -8.51 46.44
C GLU A 266 33.05 -8.93 44.97
N VAL A 267 33.85 -9.85 44.46
CA VAL A 267 33.71 -10.35 43.07
C VAL A 267 32.36 -11.04 42.86
N LEU A 268 31.89 -11.83 43.84
CA LEU A 268 30.58 -12.48 43.76
C LEU A 268 29.44 -11.47 43.77
N GLU A 269 29.49 -10.46 44.62
CA GLU A 269 28.51 -9.38 44.68
C GLU A 269 28.46 -8.59 43.36
N MET A 270 29.62 -8.23 42.81
CA MET A 270 29.70 -7.53 41.53
C MET A 270 29.14 -8.38 40.39
N ARG A 271 29.37 -9.71 40.38
CA ARG A 271 28.77 -10.62 39.40
C ARG A 271 27.24 -10.65 39.51
N GLN A 272 26.70 -10.70 40.73
CA GLN A 272 25.26 -10.66 40.95
C GLN A 272 24.65 -9.33 40.48
N GLN A 273 25.30 -8.20 40.77
CA GLN A 273 24.88 -6.89 40.30
C GLN A 273 24.88 -6.81 38.77
N LEU A 274 25.95 -7.28 38.12
CA LEU A 274 26.02 -7.35 36.66
C LEU A 274 24.90 -8.22 36.06
N GLN A 275 24.62 -9.36 36.67
CA GLN A 275 23.52 -10.23 36.24
C GLN A 275 22.15 -9.55 36.40
N ALA A 276 21.93 -8.83 37.51
CA ALA A 276 20.71 -8.08 37.75
C ALA A 276 20.52 -6.96 36.71
N VAL A 277 21.56 -6.18 36.43
CA VAL A 277 21.54 -5.13 35.40
C VAL A 277 21.29 -5.73 34.01
N HIS A 278 21.96 -6.83 33.67
CA HIS A 278 21.72 -7.53 32.41
C HIS A 278 20.27 -8.00 32.26
N LEU A 279 19.65 -8.51 33.32
CA LEU A 279 18.24 -8.90 33.32
C LEU A 279 17.30 -7.69 33.20
N SER A 280 17.59 -6.57 33.89
CA SER A 280 16.83 -5.32 33.78
C SER A 280 16.85 -4.81 32.33
N CYS A 281 18.05 -4.64 31.76
CA CYS A 281 18.23 -4.19 30.38
C CYS A 281 17.51 -5.12 29.38
N LYS A 282 17.59 -6.44 29.57
CA LYS A 282 16.86 -7.40 28.74
C LYS A 282 15.34 -7.22 28.83
N ASN A 283 14.82 -6.86 30.00
CA ASN A 283 13.39 -6.62 30.19
C ASN A 283 12.96 -5.28 29.58
N GLU A 284 13.73 -4.21 29.79
CA GLU A 284 13.52 -2.90 29.16
C GLU A 284 13.48 -3.04 27.62
N LEU A 285 14.43 -3.78 27.03
CA LEU A 285 14.43 -4.05 25.59
C LEU A 285 13.19 -4.83 25.12
N LYS A 286 12.64 -5.72 25.94
CA LYS A 286 11.38 -6.43 25.60
C LYS A 286 10.18 -5.48 25.69
N GLU A 287 10.18 -4.57 26.66
CA GLU A 287 9.12 -3.57 26.81
C GLU A 287 9.14 -2.57 25.65
N GLU A 288 10.31 -2.11 25.24
CA GLU A 288 10.49 -1.26 24.06
C GLU A 288 10.04 -1.97 22.78
N ARG A 289 10.38 -3.27 22.61
CA ARG A 289 9.86 -4.07 21.48
C ARG A 289 8.34 -4.12 21.46
N ARG A 290 7.70 -4.38 22.61
CA ARG A 290 6.24 -4.36 22.74
C ARG A 290 5.67 -2.97 22.46
N HIS A 291 6.36 -1.90 22.86
CA HIS A 291 5.94 -0.54 22.57
C HIS A 291 5.98 -0.24 21.07
N ILE A 292 7.08 -0.59 20.40
CA ILE A 292 7.22 -0.48 18.95
C ILE A 292 6.14 -1.29 18.22
N GLU A 293 5.85 -2.51 18.67
CA GLU A 293 4.78 -3.34 18.09
C GLU A 293 3.39 -2.69 18.23
N ARG A 294 3.09 -2.07 19.38
CA ARG A 294 1.84 -1.30 19.57
C ARG A 294 1.77 -0.11 18.62
N LEU A 295 2.85 0.68 18.52
CA LEU A 295 2.91 1.82 17.62
C LEU A 295 2.77 1.42 16.15
N ARG A 296 3.32 0.26 15.76
CA ARG A 296 3.12 -0.30 14.41
C ARG A 296 1.66 -0.64 14.15
N ALA A 297 1.00 -1.33 15.09
CA ALA A 297 -0.41 -1.66 14.95
C ALA A 297 -1.30 -0.40 14.88
N GLU A 298 -0.96 0.65 15.64
CA GLU A 298 -1.64 1.95 15.56
C GLU A 298 -1.42 2.62 14.19
N LEU A 299 -0.20 2.59 13.66
CA LEU A 299 0.13 3.12 12.34
C LEU A 299 -0.60 2.37 11.22
N ASP A 300 -0.65 1.05 11.29
CA ASP A 300 -1.39 0.20 10.36
C ASP A 300 -2.89 0.56 10.40
N GLY A 301 -3.45 0.74 11.60
CA GLY A 301 -4.83 1.17 11.79
C GLY A 301 -5.11 2.58 11.24
N VAL A 302 -4.19 3.53 11.41
CA VAL A 302 -4.31 4.86 10.78
C VAL A 302 -4.23 4.76 9.26
N THR A 303 -3.34 3.94 8.73
CA THR A 303 -3.15 3.74 7.29
C THR A 303 -4.40 3.15 6.64
N ALA A 304 -4.99 2.12 7.25
CA ALA A 304 -6.24 1.53 6.78
C ALA A 304 -7.40 2.56 6.75
N ARG A 305 -7.55 3.38 7.80
CA ARG A 305 -8.57 4.45 7.81
C ARG A 305 -8.33 5.49 6.71
N LEU A 306 -7.07 5.82 6.43
CA LEU A 306 -6.73 6.75 5.36
C LEU A 306 -7.07 6.16 3.99
N GLU A 307 -6.84 4.86 3.79
CA GLU A 307 -7.22 4.16 2.56
C GLU A 307 -8.74 4.12 2.38
N ASP A 308 -9.50 3.83 3.44
CA ASP A 308 -10.97 3.90 3.42
C ASP A 308 -11.48 5.30 3.04
N GLU A 309 -10.91 6.36 3.62
CA GLU A 309 -11.27 7.75 3.27
C GLU A 309 -10.85 8.10 1.83
N ARG A 310 -9.73 7.56 1.34
CA ARG A 310 -9.33 7.72 -0.07
C ARG A 310 -10.33 7.04 -1.01
N LEU A 311 -10.79 5.84 -0.68
CA LEU A 311 -11.82 5.12 -1.44
C LEU A 311 -13.14 5.89 -1.43
N ARG A 312 -13.63 6.30 -0.26
CA ARG A 312 -14.84 7.14 -0.13
C ARG A 312 -14.72 8.44 -0.93
N SER A 313 -13.55 9.10 -0.88
CA SER A 313 -13.29 10.31 -1.66
C SER A 313 -13.29 10.04 -3.17
N ALA A 314 -12.75 8.91 -3.62
CA ALA A 314 -12.77 8.51 -5.02
C ALA A 314 -14.20 8.19 -5.49
N GLU A 315 -15.00 7.50 -4.69
CA GLU A 315 -16.42 7.24 -4.94
C GLU A 315 -17.21 8.53 -5.04
N LEU A 316 -17.05 9.47 -4.10
CA LEU A 316 -17.69 10.78 -4.16
C LEU A 316 -17.27 11.57 -5.41
N ARG A 317 -15.98 11.54 -5.78
CA ARG A 317 -15.51 12.17 -7.03
C ARG A 317 -16.19 11.55 -8.25
N GLN A 318 -16.33 10.23 -8.28
CA GLN A 318 -17.04 9.54 -9.37
C GLN A 318 -18.51 9.97 -9.42
N GLN A 319 -19.21 10.00 -8.27
CA GLN A 319 -20.60 10.47 -8.20
C GLN A 319 -20.75 11.94 -8.68
N VAL A 320 -19.80 12.81 -8.33
CA VAL A 320 -19.77 14.19 -8.81
C VAL A 320 -19.56 14.25 -10.33
N LEU A 321 -18.64 13.44 -10.88
CA LEU A 321 -18.42 13.39 -12.33
C LEU A 321 -19.65 12.87 -13.09
N GLU A 322 -20.31 11.83 -12.56
CA GLU A 322 -21.56 11.29 -13.11
C GLU A 322 -22.68 12.34 -13.06
N SER A 323 -22.87 13.00 -11.91
CA SER A 323 -23.86 14.08 -11.77
C SER A 323 -23.57 15.26 -12.70
N LEU A 324 -22.30 15.66 -12.84
CA LEU A 324 -21.91 16.69 -13.81
C LEU A 324 -22.25 16.24 -15.24
N MET A 325 -21.93 15.00 -15.61
CA MET A 325 -22.29 14.45 -16.92
C MET A 325 -23.81 14.45 -17.15
N ASP A 326 -24.61 14.07 -16.14
CA ASP A 326 -26.07 14.11 -16.19
C ASP A 326 -26.64 15.54 -16.27
N VAL A 327 -25.95 16.54 -15.74
CA VAL A 327 -26.35 17.95 -15.86
C VAL A 327 -25.91 18.54 -17.20
N PHE A 328 -24.69 18.22 -17.65
CA PHE A 328 -24.12 18.73 -18.90
C PHE A 328 -24.79 18.10 -20.13
N HIS A 329 -25.17 16.82 -20.10
CA HIS A 329 -25.72 16.14 -21.27
C HIS A 329 -27.07 16.74 -21.74
N PRO A 330 -28.09 16.97 -20.88
CA PRO A 330 -29.34 17.62 -21.26
C PRO A 330 -29.17 19.11 -21.60
N SER A 331 -28.20 19.80 -21.00
CA SER A 331 -27.96 21.23 -21.26
C SER A 331 -27.21 21.46 -22.58
N VAL A 332 -26.28 20.59 -22.95
CA VAL A 332 -25.66 20.54 -24.29
C VAL A 332 -26.70 20.17 -25.35
N LEU A 333 -27.57 19.17 -25.10
CA LEU A 333 -28.68 18.84 -26.02
C LEU A 333 -29.67 20.00 -26.16
N ARG A 334 -29.98 20.73 -25.07
CA ARG A 334 -30.80 21.96 -25.13
C ARG A 334 -30.13 23.08 -25.91
N GLN A 335 -28.84 23.32 -25.72
CA GLN A 335 -28.08 24.29 -26.52
C GLN A 335 -28.02 23.91 -28.00
N GLY A 336 -27.83 22.63 -28.33
CA GLY A 336 -27.87 22.13 -29.71
C GLY A 336 -29.24 22.33 -30.38
N ASN A 337 -30.34 22.09 -29.66
CA ASN A 337 -31.70 22.35 -30.16
C ASN A 337 -31.99 23.85 -30.33
N ASN A 338 -31.51 24.71 -29.43
CA ASN A 338 -31.61 26.17 -29.57
C ASN A 338 -30.75 26.69 -30.74
N TYR A 339 -29.60 26.07 -31.02
CA TYR A 339 -28.79 26.36 -32.20
C TYR A 339 -29.54 25.98 -33.49
N LEU A 340 -30.20 24.81 -33.53
CA LEU A 340 -31.04 24.40 -34.66
C LEU A 340 -32.24 25.34 -34.91
N PHE A 341 -32.81 25.95 -33.87
CA PHE A 341 -33.92 26.90 -34.00
C PHE A 341 -33.48 28.32 -34.38
N THR A 342 -32.33 28.79 -33.87
CA THR A 342 -31.80 30.12 -34.20
C THR A 342 -31.11 30.16 -35.57
N HIS A 343 -30.65 29.02 -36.08
CA HIS A 343 -29.97 28.92 -37.37
C HIS A 343 -30.83 29.38 -38.56
N PRO A 344 -32.12 28.99 -38.71
CA PRO A 344 -33.01 29.54 -39.74
C PRO A 344 -33.21 31.06 -39.63
N GLN A 345 -33.28 31.60 -38.41
CA GLN A 345 -33.47 33.03 -38.18
C GLN A 345 -32.21 33.84 -38.54
N ILE A 346 -31.03 33.33 -38.20
CA ILE A 346 -29.74 33.89 -38.63
C ILE A 346 -29.63 33.86 -40.16
N GLN A 347 -30.08 32.78 -40.80
CA GLN A 347 -30.05 32.63 -42.25
C GLN A 347 -31.04 33.57 -42.96
N LEU A 348 -32.20 33.83 -42.37
CA LEU A 348 -33.15 34.83 -42.87
C LEU A 348 -32.57 36.25 -42.74
N SER A 349 -32.03 36.62 -41.57
CA SER A 349 -31.39 37.93 -41.40
C SER A 349 -30.16 38.11 -42.31
N ALA A 350 -29.40 37.05 -42.58
CA ALA A 350 -28.31 37.09 -43.56
C ALA A 350 -28.82 37.36 -44.98
N LYS A 351 -29.97 36.78 -45.35
CA LYS A 351 -30.61 37.01 -46.65
C LYS A 351 -31.17 38.43 -46.77
N ASP A 352 -31.82 38.93 -45.73
CA ASP A 352 -32.35 40.31 -45.69
C ASP A 352 -31.22 41.34 -45.83
N LEU A 353 -30.07 41.11 -45.19
CA LEU A 353 -28.87 41.94 -45.35
C LEU A 353 -28.32 41.92 -46.80
N GLU A 354 -28.40 40.79 -47.50
CA GLU A 354 -28.03 40.74 -48.91
C GLU A 354 -29.02 41.51 -49.80
N ASP A 355 -30.31 41.44 -49.50
CA ASP A 355 -31.34 42.18 -50.23
C ASP A 355 -31.21 43.69 -50.00
N GLU A 356 -30.99 44.14 -48.77
CA GLU A 356 -30.66 45.54 -48.48
C GLU A 356 -29.38 45.99 -49.20
N LYS A 357 -28.37 45.11 -49.32
CA LYS A 357 -27.16 45.42 -50.10
C LYS A 357 -27.47 45.60 -51.58
N ARG A 358 -28.35 44.78 -52.16
CA ARG A 358 -28.83 44.92 -53.55
C ARG A 358 -29.61 46.22 -53.74
N ASP A 359 -30.45 46.59 -52.79
CA ASP A 359 -31.21 47.83 -52.78
C ASP A 359 -30.30 49.06 -52.64
N ASN A 360 -29.30 49.00 -51.75
CA ASN A 360 -28.32 50.06 -51.60
C ASN A 360 -27.52 50.27 -52.90
N GLN A 361 -27.14 49.18 -53.58
CA GLN A 361 -26.54 49.26 -54.92
C GLN A 361 -27.50 49.82 -55.97
N HIS A 362 -28.81 49.54 -55.87
CA HIS A 362 -29.81 50.15 -56.74
C HIS A 362 -29.93 51.66 -56.50
N LEU A 363 -30.03 52.08 -55.24
CA LEU A 363 -30.08 53.49 -54.83
C LEU A 363 -28.80 54.23 -55.21
N GLN A 364 -27.62 53.63 -55.03
CA GLN A 364 -26.35 54.19 -55.50
C GLN A 364 -26.35 54.42 -57.01
N ARG A 365 -26.90 53.49 -57.80
CA ARG A 365 -27.06 53.66 -59.25
C ARG A 365 -28.05 54.78 -59.58
N GLN A 366 -29.17 54.87 -58.88
CA GLN A 366 -30.12 55.96 -59.06
C GLN A 366 -29.51 57.32 -58.70
N LEU A 367 -28.79 57.41 -57.59
CA LEU A 367 -28.07 58.62 -57.18
C LEU A 367 -27.04 59.01 -58.24
N HIS A 368 -26.28 58.06 -58.78
CA HIS A 368 -25.37 58.33 -59.91
C HIS A 368 -26.11 58.89 -61.12
N LYS A 369 -27.30 58.38 -61.42
CA LYS A 369 -28.14 58.85 -62.52
C LYS A 369 -28.64 60.27 -62.28
N ILE A 370 -29.12 60.57 -61.07
CA ILE A 370 -29.52 61.92 -60.66
C ILE A 370 -28.33 62.87 -60.73
N LEU A 371 -27.18 62.50 -60.16
CA LEU A 371 -25.95 63.31 -60.22
C LEU A 371 -25.49 63.56 -61.66
N LYS A 372 -25.71 62.61 -62.58
CA LYS A 372 -25.43 62.79 -64.01
C LYS A 372 -26.40 63.77 -64.66
N GLU A 373 -27.69 63.69 -64.34
CA GLU A 373 -28.68 64.68 -64.79
C GLU A 373 -28.45 66.06 -64.16
N LEU A 374 -28.01 66.13 -62.90
CA LEU A 374 -27.62 67.37 -62.23
C LEU A 374 -26.38 67.98 -62.88
N ARG A 375 -25.42 67.16 -63.30
CA ARG A 375 -24.29 67.61 -64.12
C ARG A 375 -24.75 68.16 -65.47
N LYS A 376 -25.66 67.46 -66.17
CA LYS A 376 -26.25 67.95 -67.42
C LYS A 376 -27.07 69.23 -67.24
N ALA A 377 -27.81 69.36 -66.14
CA ALA A 377 -28.55 70.56 -65.78
C ALA A 377 -27.60 71.71 -65.45
N LYS A 378 -26.53 71.43 -64.70
CA LYS A 378 -25.45 72.39 -64.44
C LYS A 378 -24.75 72.82 -65.74
N ASP A 379 -24.53 71.92 -66.69
CA ASP A 379 -23.96 72.27 -68.00
C ASP A 379 -24.96 73.07 -68.86
N ARG A 380 -26.28 72.84 -68.70
CA ARG A 380 -27.33 73.68 -69.33
C ARG A 380 -27.38 75.07 -68.67
N VAL A 381 -27.26 75.16 -67.36
CA VAL A 381 -27.13 76.42 -66.62
C VAL A 381 -25.84 77.13 -67.02
N ALA A 382 -24.70 76.46 -67.10
CA ALA A 382 -23.44 77.05 -67.57
C ALA A 382 -23.52 77.56 -69.03
N ARG A 383 -24.26 76.86 -69.91
CA ARG A 383 -24.54 77.35 -71.27
C ARG A 383 -25.47 78.58 -71.28
N LEU A 384 -26.49 78.60 -70.42
CA LEU A 384 -27.40 79.75 -70.24
C LEU A 384 -26.71 80.93 -69.52
N GLU A 385 -25.77 80.66 -68.63
CA GLU A 385 -24.89 81.64 -67.99
C GLU A 385 -23.86 82.19 -68.98
N CYS A 386 -23.36 81.38 -69.93
CA CYS A 386 -22.58 81.89 -71.06
C CYS A 386 -23.41 82.76 -72.03
N GLU A 387 -24.70 82.45 -72.23
CA GLU A 387 -25.62 83.29 -73.01
C GLU A 387 -26.04 84.58 -72.26
N ASN A 388 -26.11 84.56 -70.92
CA ASN A 388 -26.36 85.75 -70.09
C ASN A 388 -25.10 86.59 -69.83
N ALA A 389 -23.90 86.00 -69.82
CA ALA A 389 -22.63 86.71 -69.66
C ALA A 389 -22.22 87.53 -70.90
N GLN A 390 -22.93 87.39 -72.02
CA GLN A 390 -22.75 88.23 -73.22
C GLN A 390 -23.67 89.47 -73.23
N ARG A 391 -24.44 89.73 -72.16
CA ARG A 391 -25.40 90.85 -72.16
C ARG A 391 -25.26 91.94 -71.10
N GLU A 392 -24.43 91.86 -70.06
CA GLU A 392 -24.19 93.03 -69.17
C GLU A 392 -22.82 93.03 -68.42
N PRO A 393 -22.31 94.21 -68.01
CA PRO A 393 -20.92 94.46 -67.61
C PRO A 393 -20.65 94.28 -66.09
N PRO A 394 -19.38 94.38 -65.63
CA PRO A 394 -18.89 93.61 -64.47
C PRO A 394 -18.91 94.38 -63.13
N SER A 395 -19.11 93.64 -62.04
CA SER A 395 -18.66 93.99 -60.68
C SER A 395 -18.31 92.67 -59.98
N SER A 396 -17.03 92.39 -59.73
CA SER A 396 -16.16 92.85 -58.63
C SER A 396 -16.58 92.30 -57.27
N GLU A 397 -15.61 91.62 -56.64
CA GLU A 397 -15.49 91.30 -55.21
C GLU A 397 -16.35 90.12 -54.70
N LEU A 398 -15.86 89.17 -53.88
CA LEU A 398 -14.61 89.06 -53.14
C LEU A 398 -14.37 87.57 -52.80
N ARG A 399 -13.14 87.08 -53.02
CA ARG A 399 -12.59 85.92 -52.30
C ARG A 399 -12.40 86.30 -50.84
N ALA A 400 -12.77 85.41 -49.91
CA ALA A 400 -11.96 85.15 -48.72
C ALA A 400 -12.36 83.82 -48.07
N TYR A 401 -11.57 82.80 -48.34
CA TYR A 401 -11.41 81.62 -47.49
C TYR A 401 -10.70 82.03 -46.19
N SER A 402 -11.23 81.58 -45.06
CA SER A 402 -10.46 81.14 -43.88
C SER A 402 -11.43 80.79 -42.75
N LYS A 403 -11.23 79.79 -41.89
CA LYS A 403 -10.25 78.71 -41.72
C LYS A 403 -10.63 78.03 -40.38
N VAL A 404 -10.09 76.84 -40.14
CA VAL A 404 -9.87 76.19 -38.82
C VAL A 404 -11.10 75.50 -38.20
N GLU A 405 -11.23 74.17 -38.27
CA GLU A 405 -10.61 73.14 -37.40
C GLU A 405 -10.89 73.31 -35.90
N LYS A 406 -11.50 72.27 -35.31
CA LYS A 406 -11.31 71.76 -33.94
C LYS A 406 -12.37 70.68 -33.70
N ALA A 407 -12.14 69.57 -33.05
CA ALA A 407 -10.95 68.79 -32.73
C ALA A 407 -11.53 67.44 -32.26
N CYS A 408 -10.94 66.34 -32.72
CA CYS A 408 -11.17 65.01 -32.17
C CYS A 408 -10.36 64.80 -30.89
N LYS A 409 -10.80 63.80 -30.13
CA LYS A 409 -10.14 63.10 -28.99
C LYS A 409 -10.39 63.82 -27.65
N GLU A 410 -10.70 63.14 -26.55
CA GLU A 410 -10.13 61.90 -26.03
C GLU A 410 -11.14 61.10 -25.18
N GLY A 411 -10.94 59.78 -25.15
CA GLY A 411 -11.69 58.84 -24.31
C GLY A 411 -11.19 57.41 -24.51
N GLN A 412 -9.87 57.21 -24.61
CA GLN A 412 -9.24 55.90 -24.59
C GLN A 412 -8.97 55.51 -23.13
N GLN A 413 -9.75 54.57 -22.61
CA GLN A 413 -9.43 53.83 -21.39
C GLN A 413 -8.26 52.91 -21.70
N SER A 414 -7.10 53.25 -21.15
CA SER A 414 -5.91 52.42 -21.16
C SER A 414 -6.00 51.33 -20.09
N PHE A 415 -5.64 50.14 -20.56
CA PHE A 415 -5.28 48.95 -19.80
C PHE A 415 -4.42 49.28 -18.57
N ILE A 416 -4.92 48.90 -17.39
CA ILE A 416 -4.08 48.73 -16.20
C ILE A 416 -3.90 47.22 -16.02
N SER A 417 -2.72 46.73 -16.39
CA SER A 417 -2.23 45.41 -16.00
C SER A 417 -2.02 45.39 -14.47
N PRO A 418 -2.42 44.32 -13.77
CA PRO A 418 -2.12 44.19 -12.34
C PRO A 418 -0.70 43.63 -12.18
N THR A 419 0.28 44.51 -12.00
CA THR A 419 1.64 44.11 -11.58
C THR A 419 1.76 44.19 -10.06
N ARG A 420 1.38 43.11 -9.37
CA ARG A 420 1.93 42.70 -8.06
C ARG A 420 1.47 41.27 -7.77
N ALA A 421 2.19 40.30 -8.32
CA ALA A 421 2.20 38.98 -7.70
C ALA A 421 2.87 39.15 -6.33
N HIS A 422 2.10 39.05 -5.25
CA HIS A 422 2.67 38.76 -3.95
C HIS A 422 3.36 37.39 -4.08
N SER A 423 4.68 37.39 -3.98
CA SER A 423 5.48 36.17 -4.05
C SER A 423 5.14 35.32 -2.83
N LEU A 424 4.43 34.20 -3.04
CA LEU A 424 3.99 33.26 -1.98
C LEU A 424 5.14 32.58 -1.22
N LEU A 425 6.40 32.93 -1.55
CA LEU A 425 7.61 32.42 -0.92
C LEU A 425 8.09 33.28 0.26
N ASP A 426 7.38 34.37 0.62
CA ASP A 426 7.69 35.20 1.78
C ASP A 426 7.02 34.72 3.08
N GLU A 427 6.17 33.69 3.03
CA GLU A 427 5.49 33.11 4.19
C GLU A 427 6.18 31.86 4.76
N SER A 428 7.19 31.33 4.05
CA SER A 428 7.99 30.17 4.49
C SER A 428 9.41 30.61 4.88
N PHE A 429 9.87 30.16 6.05
CA PHE A 429 11.21 30.43 6.56
C PHE A 429 12.09 29.18 6.47
N LEU A 430 13.34 29.37 6.07
CA LEU A 430 14.39 28.36 6.06
C LEU A 430 15.36 28.64 7.21
N GLU A 431 15.78 27.60 7.90
CA GLU A 431 16.66 27.70 9.07
C GLU A 431 18.07 27.24 8.73
N CYS A 432 19.07 27.94 9.26
CA CYS A 432 20.44 27.46 9.25
C CYS A 432 20.54 26.22 10.16
N PRO A 433 21.06 25.08 9.68
CA PRO A 433 21.14 23.85 10.48
C PRO A 433 22.09 23.96 11.68
N ASN A 434 23.07 24.89 11.65
CA ASN A 434 24.02 25.07 12.74
C ASN A 434 23.52 25.99 13.86
N CYS A 435 23.00 27.17 13.52
CA CYS A 435 22.61 28.19 14.52
C CYS A 435 21.10 28.45 14.60
N ARG A 436 20.30 27.81 13.74
CA ARG A 436 18.83 27.97 13.62
C ARG A 436 18.35 29.38 13.32
N ALA A 437 19.22 30.24 12.76
CA ALA A 437 18.80 31.54 12.27
C ALA A 437 17.80 31.39 11.11
N GLN A 438 16.67 32.11 11.19
CA GLN A 438 15.56 32.02 10.25
C GLN A 438 15.69 33.06 9.14
N TYR A 439 15.55 32.61 7.89
CA TYR A 439 15.59 33.45 6.69
C TYR A 439 14.34 33.21 5.85
N PRO A 440 13.68 34.25 5.31
CA PRO A 440 12.61 34.08 4.35
C PRO A 440 13.08 33.29 3.13
N THR A 441 12.24 32.42 2.58
CA THR A 441 12.59 31.56 1.42
C THR A 441 12.95 32.40 0.19
N SER A 442 12.37 33.60 0.07
CA SER A 442 12.72 34.61 -0.93
C SER A 442 14.19 35.05 -0.88
N ARG A 443 14.87 34.90 0.28
CA ARG A 443 16.27 35.28 0.53
C ARG A 443 17.20 34.09 0.77
N HIS A 444 16.90 32.93 0.17
CA HIS A 444 17.73 31.71 0.28
C HIS A 444 19.23 31.91 -0.08
N ARG A 445 19.57 32.87 -0.94
CA ARG A 445 20.98 33.18 -1.25
C ARG A 445 21.74 33.79 -0.07
N GLU A 446 21.07 34.58 0.77
CA GLU A 446 21.67 35.15 1.98
C GLU A 446 21.88 34.08 3.06
N LEU A 447 20.98 33.10 3.14
CA LEU A 447 21.12 31.93 4.01
C LEU A 447 22.33 31.06 3.61
N LEU A 448 22.58 30.85 2.31
CA LEU A 448 23.74 30.06 1.87
C LEU A 448 25.06 30.73 2.25
N VAL A 449 25.17 32.04 2.09
CA VAL A 449 26.34 32.81 2.54
C VAL A 449 26.50 32.75 4.07
N HIS A 450 25.39 32.78 4.80
CA HIS A 450 25.39 32.62 6.26
C HIS A 450 25.82 31.21 6.68
N ILE A 451 25.37 30.15 6.00
CA ILE A 451 25.79 28.76 6.27
C ILE A 451 27.30 28.61 6.03
N ASP A 452 27.83 29.18 4.95
CA ASP A 452 29.27 29.15 4.66
C ASP A 452 30.10 29.84 5.74
N GLN A 453 29.58 30.90 6.37
CA GLN A 453 30.23 31.60 7.49
C GLN A 453 29.97 30.95 8.87
N CYS A 454 28.95 30.10 8.99
CA CYS A 454 28.55 29.44 10.23
C CYS A 454 29.14 28.02 10.35
N LEU A 455 29.94 27.60 9.36
CA LEU A 455 30.72 26.37 9.34
C LEU A 455 32.17 26.57 9.84
N ASP A 456 32.61 27.82 9.98
CA ASP A 456 33.78 28.24 10.76
C ASP A 456 33.37 28.53 12.22
#